data_AF-A0ABD7FTJ2-F1
#
_entry.id   AF-A0ABD7FTJ2-F1
#
_cell.length_a   1.000
_cell.length_b   1.000
_cell.length_c   1.000
_cell.angle_alpha   90.00
_cell.angle_beta   90.00
_cell.angle_gamma   90.00
#
_symmetry.space_group_name_H-M   'P 1'
#
loop_
_entity.id
_entity.type
_entity.pdbx_description
1 polymer ?
#
loop_
_entity_poly.entity_id
_entity_poly.type
_entity_poly.pdbx_seq_one_letter_code
_entity_poly.pdbx_strand_id
1 'polypeptide(L)' 'MKNKRVKLPKKNKKGAYEAKFEEMVKEYHSAQAVLGEMSAGSEEYTEQKVLCDKLFAHAERFFKQNQ' A
#
# COMPACT_ATOMS: atom_id res chain seq x y z
N MET A 1 15.91 -37.82 -10.16
CA MET A 1 16.35 -36.40 -10.07
C MET A 1 15.82 -35.62 -11.26
N LYS A 2 15.17 -34.47 -11.01
CA LYS A 2 15.07 -33.24 -11.83
C LYS A 2 13.73 -32.54 -11.51
N ASN A 3 13.67 -31.87 -10.36
CA ASN A 3 12.62 -30.90 -10.09
C ASN A 3 12.80 -29.77 -11.11
N LYS A 4 11.96 -29.74 -12.15
CA LYS A 4 11.87 -28.63 -13.09
C LYS A 4 11.43 -27.41 -12.29
N ARG A 5 12.40 -26.62 -11.82
CA ARG A 5 12.17 -25.24 -11.39
C ARG A 5 11.60 -24.52 -12.61
N VAL A 6 10.27 -24.41 -12.64
CA VAL A 6 9.56 -23.55 -13.58
C VAL A 6 10.08 -22.15 -13.31
N LYS A 7 11.07 -21.71 -14.10
CA LYS A 7 11.49 -20.32 -14.14
C LYS A 7 10.31 -19.58 -14.77
N LEU A 8 9.37 -19.15 -13.92
CA LEU A 8 8.32 -18.23 -14.33
C LEU A 8 9.00 -17.04 -15.03
N PRO A 9 8.57 -16.68 -16.24
CA PRO A 9 9.20 -15.64 -17.01
C PRO A 9 9.13 -14.34 -16.20
N LYS A 10 10.27 -13.66 -16.05
CA LYS A 10 10.40 -12.32 -15.46
C LYS A 10 9.72 -11.25 -16.34
N LYS A 11 8.53 -11.51 -16.85
CA LYS A 11 7.76 -10.57 -17.66
C LYS A 11 6.98 -9.69 -16.69
N ASN A 12 7.39 -8.43 -16.63
CA ASN A 12 6.62 -7.28 -16.11
C ASN A 12 6.77 -6.95 -14.62
N LYS A 13 7.97 -7.05 -14.05
CA LYS A 13 8.24 -6.52 -12.70
C LYS A 13 7.91 -5.02 -12.54
N LYS A 14 8.07 -4.20 -13.60
CA LYS A 14 7.77 -2.76 -13.57
C LYS A 14 6.26 -2.47 -13.49
N GLY A 15 5.46 -3.08 -14.37
CA GLY A 15 4.00 -2.87 -14.35
C GLY A 15 3.33 -3.43 -13.09
N ALA A 16 3.85 -4.54 -12.55
CA ALA A 16 3.36 -5.08 -11.28
C ALA A 16 3.74 -4.21 -10.06
N TYR A 17 4.88 -3.52 -10.11
CA TYR A 17 5.28 -2.56 -9.08
C TYR A 17 4.35 -1.34 -9.08
N GLU A 18 4.14 -0.75 -10.24
CA GLU A 18 3.34 0.48 -10.40
C GLU A 18 1.88 0.24 -10.02
N ALA A 19 1.30 -0.89 -10.46
CA ALA A 19 -0.04 -1.30 -10.04
C ALA A 19 -0.15 -1.51 -8.52
N LYS A 20 0.88 -2.10 -7.90
CA LYS A 20 0.89 -2.33 -6.45
C LYS A 20 1.10 -1.05 -5.65
N PHE A 21 1.88 -0.10 -6.17
CA PHE A 21 2.01 1.23 -5.57
C PHE A 21 0.71 2.01 -5.69
N GLU A 22 0.05 1.98 -6.85
CA GLU A 22 -1.25 2.61 -7.06
C GLU A 22 -2.31 2.05 -6.11
N GLU A 23 -2.32 0.73 -5.88
CA GLU A 23 -3.17 0.08 -4.89
C GLU A 23 -2.91 0.61 -3.46
N MET A 24 -1.65 0.68 -3.03
CA MET A 24 -1.30 1.23 -1.71
C MET A 24 -1.71 2.70 -1.54
N VAL A 25 -1.53 3.52 -2.58
CA VAL A 25 -1.91 4.94 -2.56
C VAL A 25 -3.42 5.10 -2.55
N LYS A 26 -4.16 4.26 -3.30
CA LYS A 26 -5.63 4.20 -3.25
C LYS A 26 -6.13 3.83 -1.86
N GLU A 27 -5.56 2.81 -1.22
CA GLU A 27 -5.92 2.41 0.14
C GLU A 27 -5.72 3.56 1.14
N TYR A 28 -4.60 4.27 1.04
CA TYR A 28 -4.35 5.46 1.86
C TYR A 28 -5.41 6.54 1.64
N HIS A 29 -5.71 6.90 0.39
CA HIS A 29 -6.71 7.93 0.10
C HIS A 29 -8.12 7.52 0.55
N SER A 30 -8.49 6.26 0.40
CA SER A 30 -9.76 5.74 0.94
C SER A 30 -9.81 5.85 2.46
N ALA A 31 -8.75 5.45 3.17
CA ALA A 31 -8.68 5.58 4.62
C ALA A 31 -8.72 7.04 5.08
N GLN A 32 -8.09 7.94 4.32
CA GLN A 32 -8.09 9.39 4.57
C GLN A 32 -9.46 10.03 4.31
N ALA A 33 -10.19 9.57 3.29
CA ALA A 33 -11.56 10.04 3.04
C ALA A 33 -12.48 9.67 4.20
N VAL A 34 -12.39 8.43 4.69
CA VAL A 34 -13.10 7.97 5.89
C VAL A 34 -12.72 8.82 7.10
N LEU A 35 -11.42 9.10 7.31
CA LEU A 35 -10.96 9.97 8.39
C LEU A 35 -11.57 11.39 8.31
N GLY A 36 -11.78 11.92 7.10
CA GLY A 36 -12.39 13.23 6.86
C GLY A 36 -13.90 13.26 7.09
N GLU A 37 -14.58 12.12 6.96
CA GLU A 37 -16.00 11.95 7.27
C GLU A 37 -16.25 11.71 8.78
N MET A 38 -15.22 11.28 9.51
CA MET A 38 -15.29 11.03 10.95
C MET A 38 -15.16 12.32 11.78
N SER A 39 -15.83 12.34 12.94
CA SER A 39 -15.73 13.44 13.89
C SER A 39 -14.35 13.51 14.52
N ALA A 40 -13.62 14.61 14.28
CA ALA A 40 -12.33 14.84 14.89
C ALA A 40 -12.43 14.81 16.43
N GLY A 41 -11.56 14.02 17.07
CA GLY A 41 -11.47 13.93 18.53
C GLY A 41 -12.12 12.69 19.17
N SER A 42 -12.69 11.78 18.38
CA SER A 42 -13.08 10.45 18.90
C SER A 42 -11.89 9.49 18.94
N GLU A 43 -12.00 8.42 19.73
CA GLU A 43 -10.96 7.37 19.78
C GLU A 43 -10.82 6.70 18.41
N GLU A 44 -11.94 6.48 17.72
CA GLU A 44 -11.99 5.89 16.38
C GLU A 44 -11.32 6.79 15.32
N TYR A 45 -11.43 8.12 15.45
CA TYR A 45 -10.68 9.05 14.60
C TYR A 45 -9.17 8.88 14.81
N THR A 46 -8.74 8.70 16.05
CA THR A 46 -7.32 8.52 16.38
C THR A 46 -6.80 7.19 15.83
N GLU A 47 -7.57 6.11 15.96
CA GLU A 47 -7.25 4.81 15.38
C GLU A 47 -7.16 4.87 13.85
N GLN A 48 -8.13 5.52 13.21
CA GLN A 48 -8.16 5.70 11.76
C GLN A 48 -6.99 6.57 11.28
N LYS A 49 -6.62 7.61 12.04
CA LYS A 49 -5.45 8.43 11.75
C LYS A 49 -4.16 7.62 11.82
N VAL A 50 -4.00 6.79 12.85
CA VAL A 50 -2.86 5.88 12.97
C VAL A 50 -2.81 4.87 11.82
N LEU A 51 -3.97 4.40 11.36
CA LEU A 51 -4.05 3.54 10.17
C LEU A 51 -3.57 4.27 8.91
N CYS A 52 -4.04 5.50 8.67
CA CYS A 52 -3.57 6.35 7.56
C CYS A 52 -2.06 6.57 7.62
N ASP A 53 -1.52 6.90 8.79
CA ASP A 53 -0.09 7.12 8.99
C ASP A 53 0.73 5.84 8.68
N LYS A 54 0.21 4.65 9.06
CA LYS A 54 0.83 3.35 8.72
C LYS A 54 0.78 3.05 7.22
N LEU A 55 -0.36 3.27 6.57
CA LEU A 55 -0.52 3.05 5.11
C LEU A 55 0.40 3.99 4.32
N PHE A 56 0.50 5.25 4.75
CA PHE A 56 1.41 6.22 4.18
C PHE A 56 2.87 5.79 4.31
N ALA A 57 3.30 5.43 5.53
CA ALA A 57 4.66 4.97 5.77
C ALA A 57 5.00 3.69 4.97
N HIS A 58 4.01 2.80 4.80
CA HIS A 58 4.16 1.60 3.98
C HIS A 58 4.33 1.94 2.50
N ALA A 59 3.48 2.81 1.94
CA ALA A 59 3.58 3.28 0.56
C ALA A 59 4.90 4.03 0.31
N GLU A 60 5.30 4.90 1.23
CA GLU A 60 6.55 5.67 1.14
C GLU A 60 7.78 4.75 1.17
N ARG A 61 7.79 3.76 2.07
CA ARG A 61 8.86 2.75 2.13
C ARG A 61 8.90 1.90 0.87
N PHE A 62 7.74 1.51 0.34
CA PHE A 62 7.64 0.76 -0.91
C PHE A 62 8.18 1.58 -2.08
N PHE A 63 7.83 2.87 -2.15
CA PHE A 63 8.36 3.79 -3.15
C PHE A 63 9.88 3.90 -3.07
N LYS A 64 10.43 4.22 -1.89
CA LYS A 64 11.89 4.35 -1.68
C LYS A 64 12.68 3.08 -2.01
N GLN A 65 12.10 1.90 -1.80
CA GLN A 65 12.75 0.62 -2.08
C GLN A 65 12.78 0.24 -3.57
N ASN A 66 11.91 0.85 -4.37
CA ASN A 66 11.72 0.52 -5.78
C ASN A 66 11.95 1.71 -6.72
N GLN A 67 12.35 2.86 -6.17
CA GLN A 67 12.89 4.01 -6.89
C GLN A 67 14.28 3.69 -7.46
#